data_AF-A0A2S9FVF0-F1
#
_entry.id   AF-A0A2S9FVF0-F1
#
_cell.length_a   1.000
_cell.length_b   1.000
_cell.length_c   1.000
_cell.angle_alpha   90.00
_cell.angle_beta   90.00
_cell.angle_gamma   90.00
#
_symmetry.space_group_name_H-M   'P 1'
#
loop_
_entity.id
_entity.type
_entity.pdbx_description
1 polymer ?
#
loop_
_entity_poly.entity_id
_entity_poly.type
_entity_poly.pdbx_seq_one_letter_code
_entity_poly.pdbx_strand_id
1 'polypeptide(L)'
;HDIADSDDYFQYHGGMVATVRALTGKDPAAYIGDNTRPESVRVRTLSEETTRVFRARVVNPRWMTAMRRHGYKGAFEMAATVDYL
;
A
#
# COMPACT_ATOMS: atom_id res chain seq x y z
N HIS A 1 8.40 -3.25 4.97
CA HIS A 1 7.57 -2.08 4.70
C HIS A 1 7.02 -2.25 3.30
N ASP A 2 5.73 -2.06 3.13
CA ASP A 2 5.05 -2.08 1.82
C ASP A 2 4.45 -0.69 1.51
N ILE A 3 3.75 -0.57 0.38
CA ILE A 3 3.22 0.73 -0.11
C ILE A 3 2.20 1.41 0.82
N ALA A 4 1.63 0.67 1.78
CA ALA A 4 0.73 1.21 2.80
C ALA A 4 1.34 1.15 4.21
N ASP A 5 2.67 1.04 4.31
CA ASP A 5 3.42 1.16 5.57
C ASP A 5 4.18 2.52 5.65
N SER A 6 4.17 3.33 4.60
CA SER A 6 4.86 4.63 4.57
C SER A 6 4.13 5.65 3.70
N ASP A 7 4.10 6.88 4.20
CA ASP A 7 3.48 8.07 3.61
C ASP A 7 4.16 8.54 2.31
N ASP A 8 5.46 8.28 2.14
CA ASP A 8 6.21 8.66 0.94
C ASP A 8 5.58 8.09 -0.35
N TYR A 9 4.98 6.89 -0.29
CA TYR A 9 4.36 6.27 -1.46
C TYR A 9 3.12 7.04 -1.95
N PHE A 10 2.26 7.51 -1.04
CA PHE A 10 1.10 8.31 -1.45
C PHE A 10 1.54 9.71 -1.88
N GLN A 11 2.53 10.30 -1.21
CA GLN A 11 2.97 11.67 -1.50
C GLN A 11 3.58 11.77 -2.90
N TYR A 12 4.49 10.87 -3.26
CA TYR A 12 5.16 10.93 -4.56
C TYR A 12 4.33 10.27 -5.67
N HIS A 13 3.90 9.02 -5.49
CA HIS A 13 3.20 8.30 -6.55
C HIS A 13 1.74 8.76 -6.66
N GLY A 14 1.04 8.87 -5.53
CA GLY A 14 -0.33 9.40 -5.50
C GLY A 14 -0.39 10.87 -5.92
N GLY A 15 0.57 11.70 -5.48
CA GLY A 15 0.67 13.10 -5.88
C GLY A 15 0.86 13.29 -7.39
N MET A 16 1.68 12.45 -8.02
CA MET A 16 1.86 12.45 -9.48
C MET A 16 0.58 12.08 -10.22
N VAL A 17 -0.11 11.02 -9.81
CA VAL A 17 -1.39 10.57 -10.40
C VAL A 17 -2.44 11.68 -10.27
N ALA A 18 -2.57 12.27 -9.08
CA ALA A 18 -3.51 13.35 -8.81
C ALA A 18 -3.22 14.60 -9.65
N THR A 19 -1.95 14.96 -9.82
CA THR A 19 -1.53 16.12 -10.63
C THR A 19 -1.87 15.92 -12.10
N VAL A 20 -1.58 14.75 -12.68
CA VAL A 20 -1.93 14.45 -14.07
C VAL A 20 -3.45 14.48 -14.26
N ARG A 21 -4.22 13.93 -13.31
CA ARG A 21 -5.68 14.01 -13.34
C ARG A 21 -6.17 15.46 -13.29
N ALA A 22 -5.61 16.29 -12.42
CA ALA A 22 -5.99 17.69 -12.29
C ALA A 22 -5.75 18.49 -13.59
N LEU A 23 -4.65 18.19 -14.30
CA LEU A 23 -4.29 18.88 -15.54
C LEU A 23 -5.04 18.37 -16.78
N THR A 24 -5.38 17.08 -16.82
CA THR A 24 -5.89 16.42 -18.05
C THR A 24 -7.34 15.95 -17.95
N GLY A 25 -7.92 15.92 -16.76
CA GLY A 25 -9.23 15.35 -16.48
C GLY A 25 -9.29 13.81 -16.57
N LYS A 26 -8.16 13.13 -16.76
CA LYS A 26 -8.08 11.67 -16.94
C LYS A 26 -7.08 11.07 -15.95
N ASP A 27 -7.42 9.91 -15.40
CA ASP A 27 -6.49 9.14 -14.58
C ASP A 27 -5.38 8.53 -15.46
N PRO A 28 -4.08 8.77 -15.16
CA PRO A 28 -3.01 8.05 -15.84
C PRO A 28 -2.96 6.59 -15.37
N ALA A 29 -2.39 5.72 -16.21
CA ALA A 29 -2.06 4.37 -15.76
C ALA A 29 -0.94 4.43 -14.71
N ALA A 30 -1.20 3.87 -13.52
CA ALA A 30 -0.26 3.83 -12.40
C ALA A 30 0.23 2.40 -12.18
N TYR A 31 1.55 2.21 -12.16
CA TYR A 31 2.20 0.90 -12.02
C TYR A 31 3.22 0.91 -10.89
N ILE A 32 3.37 -0.23 -10.21
CA ILE A 32 4.40 -0.50 -9.21
C ILE A 32 5.36 -1.56 -9.76
N GLY A 33 6.65 -1.24 -9.73
CA GLY A 33 7.71 -2.21 -9.98
C GLY A 33 8.09 -2.93 -8.69
N ASP A 34 7.76 -4.22 -8.59
CA ASP A 34 8.19 -5.09 -7.49
C ASP A 34 9.54 -5.72 -7.87
N ASN A 35 10.62 -5.14 -7.36
CA ASN A 35 11.99 -5.63 -7.49
C ASN A 35 12.51 -6.26 -6.19
N THR A 36 11.62 -6.62 -5.25
CA THR A 36 12.01 -7.24 -3.96
C THR A 36 12.74 -8.57 -4.15
N ARG A 37 12.51 -9.23 -5.28
CA ARG A 37 13.22 -10.42 -5.76
C ARG A 37 13.84 -10.13 -7.14
N PRO A 38 15.14 -9.79 -7.20
CA PRO A 38 15.81 -9.45 -8.45
C PRO A 38 15.69 -10.51 -9.55
N GLU A 39 15.63 -11.78 -9.16
CA GLU A 39 15.45 -12.93 -10.04
C GLU A 39 14.02 -13.08 -10.60
N SER A 40 13.04 -12.34 -10.06
CA SER A 40 11.64 -12.39 -10.49
C SER A 40 10.93 -11.04 -10.40
N VAL A 41 11.49 -10.05 -11.10
CA VAL A 41 10.90 -8.70 -11.22
C VAL A 41 9.50 -8.77 -11.79
N ARG A 42 8.54 -8.08 -11.16
CA ARG A 42 7.15 -8.01 -11.61
C ARG A 42 6.69 -6.56 -11.66
N VAL A 43 5.89 -6.24 -12.66
CA VAL A 43 5.17 -4.97 -12.73
C VAL A 43 3.70 -5.25 -12.52
N ARG A 44 3.06 -4.48 -11.64
CA ARG A 44 1.62 -4.57 -11.37
C ARG A 44 1.00 -3.19 -11.44
N THR A 45 -0.29 -3.12 -11.73
CA THR A 45 -1.04 -1.88 -11.53
C THR A 45 -1.08 -1.52 -10.04
N LEU A 46 -1.24 -0.23 -9.74
CA LEU A 46 -1.40 0.24 -8.36
C LEU A 46 -2.58 -0.47 -7.67
N SER A 47 -3.70 -0.64 -8.37
CA SER A 47 -4.90 -1.33 -7.86
C SER A 47 -4.64 -2.80 -7.49
N GLU A 48 -3.86 -3.51 -8.29
CA GLU A 48 -3.46 -4.90 -8.00
C GLU A 48 -2.57 -4.99 -6.76
N GLU A 49 -1.61 -4.08 -6.59
CA GLU A 49 -0.74 -4.08 -5.41
C GLU A 49 -1.51 -3.65 -4.15
N THR A 50 -2.40 -2.66 -4.23
CA THR A 50 -3.30 -2.27 -3.12
C THR A 50 -4.17 -3.45 -2.68
N THR A 51 -4.78 -4.17 -3.64
CA THR A 51 -5.61 -5.35 -3.33
C THR A 51 -4.80 -6.47 -2.68
N ARG A 52 -3.56 -6.66 -3.13
CA ARG A 52 -2.63 -7.66 -2.58
C ARG A 52 -2.25 -7.32 -1.14
N VAL A 53 -1.86 -6.09 -0.86
CA VAL A 53 -1.53 -5.62 0.50
C VAL A 53 -2.74 -5.74 1.42
N PHE A 54 -3.92 -5.34 0.95
CA PHE A 54 -5.17 -5.47 1.70
C PHE A 54 -5.45 -6.92 2.12
N ARG A 55 -5.36 -7.88 1.19
CA ARG A 55 -5.60 -9.29 1.48
C ARG A 55 -4.49 -9.95 2.29
N ALA A 56 -3.24 -9.59 2.03
CA ALA A 56 -2.08 -10.23 2.66
C ALA A 56 -1.89 -9.78 4.12
N ARG A 57 -2.28 -8.53 4.44
CA ARG A 57 -2.00 -7.90 5.73
C ARG A 57 -3.26 -7.49 6.49
N VAL A 58 -4.06 -6.60 5.91
CA VAL A 58 -5.15 -5.87 6.59
C VAL A 58 -6.23 -6.80 7.12
N VAL A 59 -6.73 -7.70 6.27
CA VAL A 59 -7.78 -8.67 6.65
C VAL A 59 -7.21 -10.05 6.99
N ASN A 60 -5.89 -10.19 7.09
CA ASN A 60 -5.28 -11.49 7.36
C ASN A 60 -5.43 -11.87 8.85
N PRO A 61 -6.16 -12.95 9.19
CA PRO A 61 -6.38 -13.34 10.58
C PRO A 61 -5.09 -13.67 11.33
N ARG A 62 -4.03 -14.10 10.63
CA ARG A 62 -2.71 -14.32 11.23
C ARG A 62 -2.04 -13.02 11.65
N TRP A 63 -2.16 -11.97 10.83
CA TRP A 63 -1.62 -10.64 11.15
C TRP A 63 -2.41 -9.99 12.30
N MET A 64 -3.75 -10.03 12.25
CA MET A 64 -4.59 -9.51 13.33
C MET A 64 -4.33 -10.21 14.67
N THR A 65 -4.05 -11.51 14.66
CA THR A 65 -3.71 -12.26 15.87
C THR A 65 -2.31 -11.92 16.37
N ALA A 66 -1.36 -11.66 15.46
CA ALA A 66 -0.02 -11.21 15.84
C ALA A 66 -0.04 -9.82 16.50
N MET A 67 -0.73 -8.85 15.90
CA MET A 67 -0.85 -7.49 16.42
C MET A 67 -1.51 -7.45 17.80
N ARG A 68 -2.55 -8.28 18.03
CA ARG A 68 -3.20 -8.40 19.35
C ARG A 68 -2.24 -8.81 20.48
N ARG A 69 -1.12 -9.48 20.18
CA ARG A 69 -0.10 -9.84 21.20
C ARG A 69 0.76 -8.65 21.66
N HIS A 70 0.69 -7.51 20.95
CA HIS A 70 1.53 -6.33 21.22
C HIS A 70 0.75 -5.15 21.83
N GLY A 71 -0.46 -5.39 22.36
CA GLY A 71 -1.23 -4.41 23.14
C GLY A 71 -1.41 -3.07 22.42
N TYR A 72 -1.02 -1.97 23.09
CA TYR A 72 -1.14 -0.61 22.57
C TYR A 72 -0.46 -0.42 21.20
N LYS A 73 0.76 -0.92 21.02
CA LYS A 73 1.49 -0.76 19.75
C LYS A 73 0.84 -1.58 18.63
N GLY A 74 0.26 -2.74 18.96
CA GLY A 74 -0.52 -3.53 18.01
C GLY A 74 -1.79 -2.81 17.53
N ALA A 75 -2.50 -2.15 18.44
CA ALA A 75 -3.68 -1.34 18.09
C ALA A 75 -3.30 -0.11 17.24
N PHE A 76 -2.16 0.53 17.55
CA PHE A 76 -1.64 1.65 16.76
C PHE A 76 -1.35 1.26 15.30
N GLU A 77 -0.66 0.15 15.07
CA GLU A 77 -0.37 -0.33 13.71
C GLU A 77 -1.65 -0.68 12.94
N MET A 78 -2.69 -1.18 13.63
CA MET A 78 -4.01 -1.41 13.02
C MET A 78 -4.69 -0.11 12.59
N ALA A 79 -4.67 0.93 13.42
CA ALA A 79 -5.26 2.23 13.09
C ALA A 79 -4.51 2.93 11.95
N ALA A 80 -3.17 2.96 12.01
CA ALA A 80 -2.34 3.53 10.96
C ALA A 80 -2.57 2.87 9.60
N THR A 81 -2.79 1.54 9.59
CA THR A 81 -3.13 0.81 8.36
C THR A 81 -4.46 1.27 7.75
N VAL A 82 -5.43 1.72 8.55
CA VAL A 82 -6.69 2.31 8.05
C VAL A 82 -6.44 3.71 7.48
N ASP A 83 -5.58 4.50 8.12
CA ASP A 83 -5.25 5.86 7.67
C ASP A 83 -4.43 5.88 6.36
N TYR A 84 -3.73 4.79 6.03
CA TYR A 84 -2.90 4.67 4.83
C TYR A 84 -3.58 3.99 3.63
N LEU A 85 -4.84 3.52 3.79
CA LEU A 85 -5.66 2.96 2.70
C LEU A 85 -6.50 4.05 2.03
#